data_AF-A0A7Y4TGJ2-F1
#
_entry.id   AF-A0A7Y4TGJ2-F1
#
_cell.length_a   1.000
_cell.length_b   1.000
_cell.length_c   1.000
_cell.angle_alpha   90.00
_cell.angle_beta   90.00
_cell.angle_gamma   90.00
#
_symmetry.space_group_name_H-M   'P 1'
#
loop_
_entity.id
_entity.type
_entity.pdbx_description
1 polymer ?
#
loop_
_entity_poly.entity_id
_entity_poly.type
_entity_poly.pdbx_seq_one_letter_code
_entity_poly.pdbx_strand_id
1 'polypeptide(L)'
;MHDIARLMLRELDGLRRELEAYPDDDTPWRRLEAFPNSGANLALHVVGNLRHFVGGVLGGSGFVRDRQAEFARTSGARTELVALVDAARHDVVRTFAGLDPVVLDQPYPQPPAPLVVSTRLFLMHL
;
A
#
# COMPACT_ATOMS: atom_id res chain seq x y z
N MET A 1 -5.18 18.80 3.40
CA MET A 1 -4.62 17.45 3.12
C MET A 1 -3.11 17.58 2.98
N HIS A 2 -2.34 16.80 3.75
CA HIS A 2 -0.87 16.82 3.72
C HIS A 2 -0.32 16.42 2.35
N ASP A 3 0.83 16.97 1.95
CA ASP A 3 1.43 16.71 0.63
C ASP A 3 1.83 15.24 0.45
N ILE A 4 2.28 14.57 1.51
CA ILE A 4 2.57 13.13 1.50
C ILE A 4 1.30 12.34 1.13
N ALA A 5 0.18 12.65 1.78
CA ALA A 5 -1.10 12.00 1.48
C ALA A 5 -1.54 12.24 0.02
N ARG A 6 -1.33 13.46 -0.50
CA ARG A 6 -1.61 13.78 -1.92
C ARG A 6 -0.79 12.92 -2.87
N LEU A 7 0.50 12.75 -2.60
CA LEU A 7 1.38 11.92 -3.43
C LEU A 7 0.98 10.45 -3.35
N MET A 8 0.77 9.90 -2.15
CA MET A 8 0.31 8.52 -1.98
C MET A 8 -1.01 8.24 -2.71
N LEU A 9 -1.98 9.14 -2.61
CA LEU A 9 -3.27 8.97 -3.29
C LEU A 9 -3.11 9.04 -4.82
N ARG A 10 -2.24 9.91 -5.33
CA ARG A 10 -1.90 9.95 -6.77
C ARG A 10 -1.30 8.63 -7.24
N GLU A 11 -0.36 8.06 -6.50
CA GLU A 11 0.26 6.78 -6.85
C GLU A 11 -0.75 5.63 -6.79
N LEU A 12 -1.63 5.61 -5.79
CA LEU A 12 -2.70 4.61 -5.70
C LEU A 12 -3.72 4.75 -6.84
N ASP A 13 -4.05 5.97 -7.27
CA ASP A 13 -4.88 6.21 -8.45
C ASP A 13 -4.18 5.73 -9.73
N GLY A 14 -2.86 5.87 -9.81
CA GLY A 14 -2.03 5.29 -10.87
C GLY A 14 -2.11 3.78 -10.89
N LEU A 15 -1.80 3.13 -9.77
CA LEU A 15 -1.87 1.68 -9.63
C LEU A 15 -3.26 1.13 -9.99
N ARG A 16 -4.33 1.80 -9.56
CA ARG A 16 -5.70 1.44 -9.94
C ARG A 16 -5.90 1.44 -11.46
N ARG A 17 -5.47 2.50 -12.15
CA ARG A 17 -5.60 2.60 -13.62
C ARG A 17 -4.83 1.49 -14.32
N GLU A 18 -3.62 1.18 -13.87
CA GLU A 18 -2.81 0.08 -14.43
C GLU A 18 -3.49 -1.28 -14.23
N LEU A 19 -4.08 -1.51 -13.06
CA LEU A 19 -4.86 -2.73 -12.79
C LEU A 19 -6.09 -2.82 -13.69
N GLU A 20 -6.82 -1.72 -13.89
CA GLU A 20 -8.00 -1.68 -14.76
C GLU A 20 -7.65 -1.86 -16.25
N ALA A 21 -6.42 -1.50 -16.65
CA ALA A 21 -5.95 -1.55 -18.04
C ALA A 21 -5.53 -2.95 -18.52
N TYR A 22 -5.36 -3.93 -17.63
CA TYR A 22 -5.12 -5.31 -18.06
C TYR A 22 -6.28 -5.84 -18.94
N PRO A 23 -6.03 -6.79 -19.86
CA PRO A 23 -7.06 -7.26 -20.79
C PRO A 23 -8.05 -8.24 -20.16
N ASP A 24 -7.61 -9.04 -19.18
CA ASP A 24 -8.42 -10.05 -18.47
C ASP A 24 -7.96 -10.19 -17.01
N ASP A 25 -8.62 -11.07 -16.24
CA ASP A 25 -8.29 -11.31 -14.83
C ASP A 25 -6.99 -12.11 -14.65
N ASP A 26 -6.56 -12.90 -15.64
CA ASP A 26 -5.41 -13.80 -15.51
C ASP A 26 -4.08 -13.10 -15.78
N THR A 27 -4.05 -12.17 -16.73
CA THR A 27 -2.84 -11.46 -17.16
C THR A 27 -2.06 -10.79 -16.02
N PRO A 28 -2.67 -10.06 -15.06
CA PRO A 28 -1.91 -9.45 -13.96
C PRO A 28 -1.24 -10.48 -13.04
N TRP A 29 -1.70 -11.73 -13.02
CA TRP A 29 -1.10 -12.82 -12.21
C TRP A 29 0.02 -13.58 -12.94
N ARG A 30 0.20 -13.35 -14.24
CA ARG A 30 1.27 -14.01 -14.99
C ARG A 30 2.63 -13.50 -14.52
N ARG A 31 3.51 -14.43 -14.14
CA ARG A 31 4.92 -14.14 -13.86
C ARG A 31 5.71 -14.20 -15.16
N LEU A 32 6.63 -13.26 -15.33
CA LEU A 32 7.64 -13.34 -16.37
C LEU A 32 8.79 -14.23 -15.87
N GLU A 33 9.38 -15.08 -16.70
CA GLU A 33 10.35 -16.11 -16.27
C GLU A 33 11.54 -15.56 -15.46
N ALA A 34 11.94 -14.32 -15.71
CA ALA A 34 13.03 -13.64 -14.99
C ALA A 34 12.59 -12.94 -13.68
N PHE A 35 11.29 -12.91 -13.38
CA PHE A 35 10.73 -12.12 -12.27
C PHE A 35 9.90 -12.99 -11.33
N PRO A 36 10.20 -12.99 -10.02
CA PRO A 36 9.53 -13.88 -9.06
C PRO A 36 8.07 -13.49 -8.78
N ASN A 37 7.70 -12.24 -9.07
CA ASN A 37 6.42 -11.64 -8.70
C ASN A 37 5.66 -11.16 -9.94
N SER A 38 4.35 -11.39 -9.95
CA SER A 38 3.45 -10.85 -10.97
C SER A 38 3.04 -9.40 -10.64
N GLY A 39 2.41 -8.70 -11.60
CA GLY A 39 1.85 -7.36 -11.36
C GLY A 39 0.84 -7.35 -10.22
N ALA A 40 0.00 -8.39 -10.12
CA ALA A 40 -0.94 -8.56 -9.03
C ALA A 40 -0.25 -8.75 -7.68
N ASN A 41 0.85 -9.51 -7.60
CA ASN A 41 1.61 -9.66 -6.35
C ASN A 41 2.19 -8.31 -5.89
N LEU A 42 2.72 -7.51 -6.81
CA LEU A 42 3.24 -6.19 -6.49
C LEU A 42 2.12 -5.23 -6.05
N ALA A 43 0.95 -5.29 -6.69
CA ALA A 43 -0.21 -4.50 -6.26
C ALA A 43 -0.67 -4.88 -4.84
N LEU A 44 -0.79 -6.19 -4.54
CA LEU A 44 -1.09 -6.68 -3.19
C LEU A 44 -0.04 -6.19 -2.19
N HIS A 45 1.23 -6.21 -2.57
CA HIS A 45 2.31 -5.75 -1.72
C HIS A 45 2.20 -4.26 -1.39
N VAL A 46 1.94 -3.40 -2.37
CA VAL A 46 1.76 -1.96 -2.18
C VAL A 46 0.56 -1.69 -1.26
N VAL A 47 -0.58 -2.34 -1.53
CA VAL A 47 -1.78 -2.22 -0.69
C VAL A 47 -1.50 -2.67 0.75
N GLY A 48 -0.95 -3.88 0.92
CA GLY A 48 -0.65 -4.43 2.24
C GLY A 48 0.36 -3.58 3.01
N ASN A 49 1.34 -3.00 2.33
CA ASN A 49 2.30 -2.06 2.90
C ASN A 49 1.61 -0.81 3.45
N LEU A 50 0.84 -0.09 2.62
CA LEU A 50 0.19 1.15 3.03
C LEU A 50 -0.91 0.93 4.07
N ARG A 51 -1.72 -0.13 3.92
CA ARG A 51 -2.74 -0.47 4.92
C ARG A 51 -2.13 -0.83 6.26
N HIS A 52 -0.96 -1.45 6.28
CA HIS A 52 -0.24 -1.75 7.51
C HIS A 52 0.38 -0.51 8.14
N PHE A 53 1.29 0.16 7.44
CA PHE A 53 2.07 1.24 8.03
C PHE A 53 1.25 2.53 8.19
N VAL A 54 0.46 2.91 7.19
CA VAL A 54 -0.38 4.12 7.29
C VAL A 54 -1.68 3.81 8.01
N GLY A 55 -2.40 2.76 7.60
CA GLY A 55 -3.70 2.43 8.16
C GLY A 55 -3.63 1.82 9.56
N GLY A 56 -2.79 0.81 9.75
CA GLY A 56 -2.67 0.04 10.99
C GLY A 56 -1.87 0.77 12.06
N VAL A 57 -0.60 1.07 11.79
CA VAL A 57 0.34 1.62 12.77
C VAL A 57 -0.01 3.08 13.12
N LEU A 58 -0.15 3.96 12.11
CA LEU A 58 -0.47 5.37 12.37
C LEU A 58 -1.96 5.61 12.57
N GLY A 59 -2.81 4.96 11.78
CA GLY A 59 -4.25 5.20 11.74
C GLY A 59 -5.09 4.35 12.68
N GLY A 60 -4.51 3.36 13.36
CA GLY A 60 -5.23 2.49 14.30
C GLY A 60 -6.37 1.66 13.68
N SER A 61 -6.30 1.33 12.39
CA SER A 61 -7.38 0.63 11.67
C SER A 61 -7.65 -0.81 12.13
N GLY A 62 -6.70 -1.41 12.87
CA GLY A 62 -6.71 -2.84 13.19
C GLY A 62 -6.32 -3.75 12.03
N PHE A 63 -5.90 -3.21 10.88
CA PHE A 63 -5.44 -4.03 9.75
C PHE A 63 -4.20 -4.86 10.12
N VAL A 64 -4.34 -6.18 10.00
CA VAL A 64 -3.25 -7.15 10.21
C VAL A 64 -2.74 -7.60 8.84
N ARG A 65 -1.46 -7.38 8.59
CA ARG A 65 -0.82 -7.68 7.32
C ARG A 65 -0.42 -9.15 7.22
N ASP A 66 -0.87 -9.82 6.17
CA ASP A 66 -0.34 -11.13 5.78
C ASP A 66 0.62 -10.99 4.59
N ARG A 67 1.90 -10.72 4.90
CA ARG A 67 2.94 -10.53 3.89
C ARG A 67 3.19 -11.81 3.07
N GLN A 68 3.01 -12.99 3.66
CA GLN A 68 3.25 -14.24 2.94
C GLN A 68 2.16 -14.44 1.87
N ALA A 69 0.90 -14.15 2.20
CA ALA A 69 -0.22 -14.23 1.26
C ALA A 69 -0.08 -13.26 0.07
N GLU A 70 0.49 -12.07 0.26
CA GLU A 70 0.74 -11.10 -0.84
C GLU A 70 1.55 -11.71 -2.01
N PHE A 71 2.48 -12.61 -1.69
CA PHE A 71 3.38 -13.25 -2.67
C PHE A 71 3.02 -14.70 -2.98
N ALA A 72 2.29 -15.39 -2.10
CA ALA A 72 1.85 -16.77 -2.33
C ALA A 72 0.62 -16.85 -3.24
N ARG A 73 -0.18 -15.78 -3.33
CA ARG A 73 -1.38 -15.74 -4.15
C ARG A 73 -1.06 -15.66 -5.64
N THR A 74 -1.76 -16.45 -6.45
CA THR A 74 -1.49 -16.61 -7.90
C THR A 74 -2.72 -16.43 -8.79
N SER A 75 -3.88 -16.09 -8.22
CA SER A 75 -5.12 -15.86 -8.98
C SER A 75 -6.11 -14.96 -8.23
N GLY A 76 -7.07 -14.41 -8.97
CA GLY A 76 -8.12 -13.52 -8.45
C GLY A 76 -8.65 -12.56 -9.50
N ALA A 77 -9.77 -11.91 -9.19
CA ALA A 77 -10.36 -10.92 -10.08
C ALA A 77 -9.65 -9.56 -9.94
N ARG A 78 -9.52 -8.81 -11.04
CA ARG A 78 -8.98 -7.44 -10.99
C ARG A 78 -9.83 -6.50 -10.16
N THR A 79 -11.15 -6.70 -10.18
CA THR A 79 -12.08 -5.90 -9.39
C THR A 79 -11.81 -6.03 -7.89
N GLU A 80 -11.31 -7.19 -7.44
CA GLU A 80 -10.85 -7.37 -6.07
C GLU A 80 -9.57 -6.59 -5.78
N LEU A 81 -8.58 -6.61 -6.69
CA LEU A 81 -7.36 -5.82 -6.56
C LEU A 81 -7.67 -4.31 -6.52
N VAL A 82 -8.60 -3.84 -7.35
CA VAL A 82 -9.07 -2.45 -7.35
C VAL A 82 -9.75 -2.09 -6.03
N ALA A 83 -10.62 -2.97 -5.50
CA ALA A 83 -11.26 -2.75 -4.20
C ALA A 83 -10.23 -2.68 -3.06
N LEU A 84 -9.18 -3.48 -3.14
CA LEU A 84 -8.05 -3.47 -2.20
C LEU A 84 -7.26 -2.15 -2.28
N VAL A 85 -7.04 -1.61 -3.48
CA VAL A 85 -6.47 -0.27 -3.68
C VAL A 85 -7.37 0.81 -3.08
N ASP A 86 -8.68 0.75 -3.29
CA ASP A 86 -9.63 1.71 -2.71
C ASP A 86 -9.64 1.64 -1.16
N ALA A 87 -9.51 0.45 -0.58
CA ALA A 87 -9.35 0.29 0.86
C ALA A 87 -8.05 0.96 1.38
N ALA A 88 -6.93 0.82 0.67
CA ALA A 88 -5.70 1.53 1.01
C ALA A 88 -5.85 3.05 0.92
N ARG A 89 -6.52 3.56 -0.13
CA ARG A 89 -6.81 4.99 -0.27
C ARG A 89 -7.64 5.51 0.91
N HIS A 90 -8.68 4.77 1.30
CA HIS A 90 -9.49 5.12 2.46
C HIS A 90 -8.68 5.15 3.75
N ASP A 91 -7.80 4.16 3.97
CA ASP A 91 -6.91 4.13 5.12
C ASP A 91 -5.96 5.35 5.13
N VAL A 92 -5.37 5.74 4.00
CA VAL A 92 -4.54 6.95 3.89
C VAL A 92 -5.34 8.20 4.23
N VAL A 93 -6.52 8.41 3.62
CA VAL A 93 -7.36 9.59 3.87
C VAL A 93 -7.75 9.68 5.35
N ARG A 94 -8.24 8.58 5.92
CA ARG A 94 -8.66 8.53 7.32
C ARG A 94 -7.50 8.82 8.27
N THR A 95 -6.34 8.20 8.06
CA THR A 95 -5.15 8.42 8.90
C THR A 95 -4.74 9.89 8.88
N PHE A 96 -4.56 10.48 7.68
CA PHE A 96 -4.09 11.86 7.57
C PHE A 96 -5.13 12.93 7.93
N ALA A 97 -6.41 12.57 8.04
CA ALA A 97 -7.45 13.47 8.56
C ALA A 97 -7.35 13.66 10.09
N GLY A 98 -6.85 12.65 10.81
CA GLY A 98 -6.71 12.67 12.27
C GLY A 98 -5.28 12.75 12.80
N LEU A 99 -4.28 12.76 11.91
CA LEU A 99 -2.87 12.76 12.31
C LEU A 99 -2.45 14.15 12.82
N ASP A 100 -1.97 14.23 14.06
CA ASP A 100 -1.31 15.43 14.57
C ASP A 100 -0.02 15.68 13.78
N PRO A 101 0.17 16.87 13.17
CA PRO A 101 1.37 17.20 12.42
C PRO A 101 2.69 16.94 13.17
N VAL A 102 2.71 17.04 14.51
CA VAL A 102 3.91 16.79 15.31
C VAL A 102 4.44 15.35 15.16
N VAL A 103 3.55 14.39 14.87
CA VAL A 103 3.90 12.98 14.68
C VAL A 103 4.84 12.80 13.49
N LEU A 104 4.72 13.65 12.46
CA LEU A 104 5.57 13.58 11.27
C LEU A 104 7.05 13.81 11.60
N ASP A 105 7.34 14.59 12.65
CA ASP A 105 8.70 14.94 13.04
C ASP A 105 9.26 14.01 14.13
N GLN A 106 8.45 13.09 14.65
CA GLN A 106 8.89 12.02 15.57
C GLN A 106 9.44 10.80 14.81
N PRO A 107 10.26 9.95 15.44
CA PRO A 107 10.64 8.65 14.89
C PRO A 107 9.40 7.81 14.54
N TYR A 108 9.46 7.09 13.42
CA TYR A 108 8.36 6.20 13.05
C TYR A 108 8.19 5.09 14.10
N PRO A 109 6.96 4.71 14.52
CA PRO A 109 6.78 3.81 15.67
C PRO A 109 7.24 2.37 15.44
N GLN A 110 7.05 1.84 14.24
CA GLN A 110 7.29 0.42 13.92
C GLN A 110 7.94 0.24 12.53
N PRO A 111 9.15 0.79 12.28
CA PRO A 111 9.79 0.67 10.99
C PRO A 111 10.36 -0.75 10.80
N PRO A 112 10.52 -1.23 9.56
CA PRO A 112 11.34 -2.41 9.29
C PRO A 112 12.76 -2.20 9.83
N ALA A 113 13.25 -3.11 10.66
CA ALA A 113 14.61 -3.05 11.17
C ALA A 113 15.64 -3.13 10.03
N PRO A 114 16.79 -2.43 10.12
CA PRO A 114 17.29 -1.61 11.23
C PRO A 114 16.94 -0.11 11.10
N LEU A 115 15.91 0.25 10.33
CA LEU A 115 15.65 1.64 9.96
C LEU A 115 15.20 2.48 11.17
N VAL A 116 15.89 3.59 11.43
CA VAL A 116 15.48 4.61 12.42
C VAL A 116 15.45 5.95 11.71
N VAL A 117 14.24 6.39 11.34
CA VAL A 117 14.01 7.64 10.62
C VAL A 117 12.74 8.32 11.15
N SER A 118 12.57 9.61 10.85
CA SER A 118 11.33 10.30 11.16
C SER A 118 10.15 9.68 10.42
N THR A 119 8.94 9.79 10.98
CA THR A 119 7.69 9.38 10.34
C THR A 119 7.57 10.00 8.96
N ARG A 120 7.90 11.29 8.81
CA ARG A 120 7.92 11.98 7.52
C ARG A 120 8.79 11.27 6.49
N LEU A 121 10.05 10.98 6.83
CA LEU A 121 10.99 10.34 5.91
C LEU A 121 10.56 8.90 5.59
N PHE A 122 10.06 8.17 6.59
CA PHE A 122 9.55 6.83 6.38
C PHE A 122 8.37 6.82 5.39
N LEU A 123 7.38 7.70 5.59
CA LEU A 123 6.21 7.77 4.73
C LEU A 123 6.54 8.22 3.30
N MET A 124 7.55 9.07 3.09
CA MET A 124 8.01 9.42 1.74
C MET A 124 8.73 8.27 1.02
N HIS A 125 9.24 7.29 1.78
CA HIS A 125 9.92 6.12 1.22
C HIS A 125 8.96 5.00 0.79
N LEU A 126 7.79 4.89 1.42
CA LEU A 126 6.76 3.88 1.10
C LEU A 126 6.23 4.05 -0.32
#